data_AF-A0A3R8JMB0-F1
#
_entry.id   AF-A0A3R8JMB0-F1
#
_cell.length_a   1.000
_cell.length_b   1.000
_cell.length_c   1.000
_cell.angle_alpha   90.00
_cell.angle_beta   90.00
_cell.angle_gamma   90.00
#
_symmetry.space_group_name_H-M   'P 1'
#
loop_
_entity.id
_entity.type
_entity.pdbx_description
1 polymer ?
#
loop_
_entity_poly.entity_id
_entity_poly.type
_entity_poly.pdbx_seq_one_letter_code
_entity_poly.pdbx_strand_id
1 'polypeptide(L)' 'MQWILNDIPLGRNIQTIRMERKMTQMQVVEKMQLIGSTMSRSTYANIESGRRNIKASDLKALQTIFDVDFAEFFKD' A
#
# COMPACT_ATOMS: atom_id res chain seq x y z
N MET A 1 -0.27 4.61 23.04
CA MET A 1 -0.89 4.56 21.70
C MET A 1 -0.40 5.75 20.92
N GLN A 2 0.17 5.53 19.74
CA GLN A 2 0.57 6.61 18.83
C GLN A 2 -0.38 6.57 17.63
N TRP A 3 -1.10 7.66 17.41
CA TRP A 3 -2.06 7.78 16.31
C TRP A 3 -1.43 8.61 15.22
N ILE A 4 -1.47 8.11 13.99
CA ILE A 4 -1.29 8.94 12.79
C ILE A 4 -2.70 9.22 12.29
N LEU A 5 -3.10 10.49 12.31
CA LEU A 5 -4.37 10.93 11.74
C LEU A 5 -4.21 10.93 10.22
N ASN A 6 -5.18 10.37 9.50
CA ASN A 6 -5.16 10.35 8.04
C ASN A 6 -5.62 11.72 7.51
N ASP A 7 -4.70 12.65 7.37
CA ASP A 7 -4.89 13.93 6.65
C ASP A 7 -4.61 13.77 5.14
N ILE A 8 -3.77 12.82 4.77
CA ILE A 8 -3.37 12.51 3.39
C ILE A 8 -4.12 11.27 2.86
N PRO A 9 -4.58 11.25 1.60
CA PRO A 9 -5.28 10.11 1.00
C PRO A 9 -4.33 8.95 0.62
N LEU A 10 -3.59 8.42 1.60
CA LEU A 10 -2.56 7.37 1.44
C LEU A 10 -3.04 6.17 0.61
N GLY A 11 -4.26 5.68 0.87
CA GLY A 11 -4.85 4.57 0.12
C GLY A 11 -4.99 4.87 -1.37
N ARG A 12 -5.41 6.09 -1.71
CA ARG A 12 -5.54 6.54 -3.10
C ARG A 12 -4.18 6.65 -3.77
N ASN A 13 -3.16 7.15 -3.07
CA ASN A 13 -1.80 7.24 -3.62
C ASN A 13 -1.21 5.86 -3.92
N ILE A 14 -1.36 4.92 -2.99
CA ILE A 14 -0.98 3.51 -3.19
C ILE A 14 -1.69 2.95 -4.43
N GLN A 15 -2.99 3.22 -4.58
CA GLN A 15 -3.76 2.78 -5.74
C GLN A 15 -3.22 3.40 -7.04
N THR A 16 -2.94 4.71 -7.06
CA THR A 16 -2.40 5.42 -8.22
C THR A 16 -1.08 4.81 -8.66
N ILE A 17 -0.13 4.65 -7.73
CA ILE A 17 1.17 4.02 -7.99
C ILE A 17 0.99 2.61 -8.56
N ARG A 18 0.10 1.80 -7.96
CA ARG A 18 -0.18 0.45 -8.46
C ARG A 18 -0.67 0.47 -9.92
N MET A 19 -1.55 1.40 -10.25
CA MET A 19 -2.10 1.53 -11.60
C MET A 19 -1.04 1.99 -12.61
N GLU A 20 -0.14 2.90 -12.22
CA GLU A 20 1.01 3.32 -13.03
C GLU A 20 1.98 2.16 -13.31
N ARG A 21 2.18 1.29 -12.32
CA ARG A 21 2.95 0.04 -12.47
C ARG A 21 2.19 -1.08 -13.21
N LYS A 22 0.94 -0.83 -13.63
CA LYS A 22 0.07 -1.79 -14.34
C LYS A 22 -0.11 -3.12 -13.61
N MET A 23 -0.15 -3.07 -12.27
CA MET A 23 -0.30 -4.26 -11.44
C MET A 23 -1.73 -4.41 -10.95
N THR A 24 -2.21 -5.65 -10.90
CA THR A 24 -3.47 -5.98 -10.21
C THR A 24 -3.25 -6.02 -8.69
N GLN A 25 -4.34 -5.87 -7.93
CA GLN A 25 -4.29 -6.05 -6.47
C GLN A 25 -3.75 -7.43 -6.07
N MET A 26 -4.06 -8.47 -6.85
CA MET A 26 -3.57 -9.82 -6.57
C MET A 26 -2.06 -9.92 -6.77
N GLN A 27 -1.53 -9.36 -7.88
CA GLN A 27 -0.10 -9.38 -8.17
C GLN A 27 0.73 -8.65 -7.10
N VAL A 28 0.21 -7.56 -6.54
CA VAL A 28 0.86 -6.87 -5.41
C VAL A 28 0.88 -7.77 -4.19
N VAL A 29 -0.25 -8.39 -3.85
CA VAL A 29 -0.37 -9.28 -2.68
C VAL A 29 0.52 -10.51 -2.80
N GLU A 30 0.60 -11.13 -3.98
CA GLU A 30 1.50 -12.25 -4.24
C GLU A 30 2.96 -11.85 -3.97
N LYS A 31 3.39 -10.68 -4.47
CA LYS A 31 4.74 -10.16 -4.18
C LYS A 31 4.94 -9.83 -2.70
N MET A 32 3.93 -9.28 -2.03
CA MET A 32 3.96 -9.02 -0.58
C MET A 32 4.12 -10.33 0.22
N GLN A 33 3.49 -11.42 -0.23
CA GLN A 33 3.60 -12.73 0.40
C GLN A 33 4.99 -13.35 0.21
N LEU A 34 5.61 -13.16 -0.95
CA LEU A 34 6.99 -13.61 -1.21
C LEU A 34 8.02 -12.95 -0.28
N ILE A 35 7.75 -11.75 0.21
CA ILE A 35 8.60 -11.03 1.19
C ILE A 35 8.14 -11.22 2.64
N GLY A 36 7.20 -12.15 2.88
CA GLY A 36 6.79 -12.59 4.22
C GLY A 36 5.55 -11.91 4.80
N SER A 37 4.82 -11.08 4.03
CA SER A 37 3.53 -10.52 4.48
C SER A 37 2.42 -11.57 4.42
N THR A 38 1.51 -11.56 5.40
CA THR A 38 0.30 -12.41 5.42
C THR A 38 -0.93 -11.68 4.88
N MET A 39 -0.74 -10.52 4.23
CA MET A 39 -1.82 -9.70 3.72
C MET A 39 -2.64 -10.45 2.66
N SER A 40 -3.97 -10.34 2.77
CA SER A 40 -4.90 -10.84 1.76
C SER A 40 -5.22 -9.77 0.71
N ARG A 41 -5.70 -10.19 -0.48
CA ARG A 41 -6.19 -9.26 -1.51
C ARG A 41 -7.27 -8.31 -1.00
N SER A 42 -8.22 -8.81 -0.21
CA SER A 42 -9.29 -7.99 0.36
C SER A 42 -8.76 -6.97 1.36
N THR A 43 -7.75 -7.33 2.16
CA THR A 43 -7.09 -6.40 3.08
C THR A 43 -6.41 -5.29 2.31
N TYR A 44 -5.67 -5.63 1.26
CA TYR A 44 -5.01 -4.66 0.39
C TYR A 44 -6.02 -3.73 -0.30
N ALA A 45 -7.13 -4.26 -0.83
CA ALA A 45 -8.19 -3.45 -1.43
C ALA A 45 -8.87 -2.48 -0.44
N ASN A 46 -9.01 -2.89 0.82
CA ASN A 46 -9.54 -2.02 1.88
C ASN A 46 -8.56 -0.90 2.25
N ILE A 47 -7.25 -1.14 2.14
CA ILE A 47 -6.22 -0.10 2.30
C ILE A 47 -6.32 0.91 1.16
N GLU A 48 -6.36 0.44 -0.10
CA GLU A 48 -6.47 1.32 -1.28
C GLU A 48 -7.73 2.21 -1.24
N SER A 49 -8.85 1.67 -0.73
CA SER A 49 -10.10 2.41 -0.59
C SER A 49 -10.20 3.28 0.68
N GLY A 50 -9.13 3.39 1.47
CA GLY A 50 -9.10 4.18 2.72
C GLY A 50 -9.95 3.61 3.86
N ARG A 51 -10.47 2.39 3.71
CA ARG A 51 -11.31 1.72 4.73
C ARG A 51 -10.49 1.03 5.82
N ARG A 52 -9.17 0.90 5.62
CA ARG A 52 -8.26 0.26 6.56
C ARG A 52 -6.89 0.93 6.57
N ASN A 53 -6.32 1.06 7.76
CA ASN A 53 -4.93 1.50 7.92
C ASN A 53 -3.93 0.43 7.45
N ILE A 54 -2.77 0.87 7.00
CA ILE A 54 -1.63 0.03 6.63
C ILE A 54 -0.62 -0.04 7.78
N LYS A 55 0.06 -1.19 7.94
CA LYS A 55 1.18 -1.30 8.88
C LYS A 55 2.43 -0.66 8.26
N ALA A 56 3.29 -0.04 9.07
CA ALA A 56 4.55 0.53 8.57
C ALA A 56 5.45 -0.50 7.85
N SER A 57 5.46 -1.75 8.32
CA SER A 57 6.16 -2.86 7.66
C SER A 57 5.61 -3.16 6.26
N ASP A 58 4.28 -3.12 6.11
CA ASP A 58 3.63 -3.34 4.82
C ASP A 58 3.84 -2.13 3.88
N LEU A 59 3.87 -0.91 4.42
CA LEU A 59 4.19 0.29 3.63
C LEU A 59 5.61 0.24 3.08
N LYS A 60 6.58 -0.21 3.90
CA LYS A 60 7.97 -0.45 3.45
C LYS A 60 8.03 -1.53 2.37
N ALA A 61 7.26 -2.59 2.53
CA ALA A 61 7.17 -3.66 1.54
C ALA A 61 6.60 -3.16 0.19
N LEU A 62 5.56 -2.34 0.22
CA LEU A 62 5.01 -1.70 -0.99
C LEU A 62 6.01 -0.77 -1.67
N GLN A 63 6.78 0.00 -0.90
CA GLN A 63 7.85 0.84 -1.44
C GLN A 63 8.84 0.03 -2.30
N THR A 64 9.25 -1.14 -1.80
CA THR A 64 10.16 -2.04 -2.52
C THR A 64 9.49 -2.69 -3.72
N ILE A 65 8.21 -3.08 -3.63
CA ILE A 65 7.47 -3.71 -4.72
C ILE A 65 7.22 -2.74 -5.87
N PHE A 66 6.88 -1.49 -5.55
CA PHE A 66 6.59 -0.46 -6.54
C PHE A 66 7.83 0.27 -7.03
N ASP A 67 8.98 0.09 -6.36
CA ASP A 67 10.24 0.74 -6.70
C ASP A 67 10.06 2.26 -6.84
N VAL A 68 9.54 2.89 -5.78
CA VAL A 68 9.26 4.34 -5.71
C VAL A 68 9.88 4.97 -4.47
N ASP A 69 10.00 6.29 -4.45
CA ASP A 69 10.30 7.02 -3.22
C ASP A 69 9.10 6.92 -2.25
N PHE A 70 9.35 6.88 -0.95
CA PHE A 70 8.30 7.00 0.06
C PHE A 70 7.47 8.28 -0.12
N ALA A 71 8.08 9.37 -0.60
CA ALA A 71 7.37 10.63 -0.87
C ALA A 71 6.14 10.45 -1.78
N GLU A 72 6.16 9.48 -2.70
CA GLU A 72 5.03 9.19 -3.60
C GLU A 72 3.77 8.75 -2.84
N PHE A 73 3.92 8.06 -1.70
CA PHE A 73 2.77 7.64 -0.90
C PHE A 73 2.10 8.81 -0.17
N PHE A 74 2.81 9.92 0.01
CA PHE A 74 2.38 11.07 0.82
C PHE A 74 2.02 12.31 -0.01
N LYS A 75 1.83 12.15 -1.33
CA LYS A 75 1.35 13.23 -2.19
C LYS A 75 -0.14 13.57 -1.92
N ASP A 76 -0.55 14.80 -2.22
CA ASP A 76 -1.95 15.24 -2.08
C ASP A 76 -2.89 14.64 -3.14
#